data_AF-A0A529X1I8-F1
#
_entry.id   AF-A0A529X1I8-F1
#
_cell.length_a   1.000
_cell.length_b   1.000
_cell.length_c   1.000
_cell.angle_alpha   90.00
_cell.angle_beta   90.00
_cell.angle_gamma   90.00
#
_symmetry.space_group_name_H-M   'P 1'
#
loop_
_entity.id
_entity.type
_entity.pdbx_description
1 polymer ?
#
loop_
_entity_poly.entity_id
_entity_poly.type
_entity_poly.pdbx_seq_one_letter_code
_entity_poly.pdbx_strand_id
1 'polypeptide(L)' 'MKATRRAKKRDVRRDAETDLFSRRRVVDEAFLERTARLFEARMGRSLSTEDARQIVDNLGGFFRILAEWDRIDRGE' A
#
# COMPACT_ATOMS: atom_id res chain seq x y z
N MET A 1 50.82 -11.95 4.83
CA MET A 1 50.11 -11.96 3.53
C MET A 1 48.61 -11.94 3.77
N LYS A 2 47.93 -11.00 3.10
CA LYS A 2 46.51 -10.90 2.68
C LYS A 2 45.35 -11.16 3.66
N ALA A 3 44.59 -10.08 3.88
CA ALA A 3 43.23 -10.03 4.39
C ALA A 3 42.20 -10.66 3.42
N THR A 4 40.99 -10.99 3.92
CA THR A 4 39.74 -10.36 3.47
C THR A 4 38.55 -10.71 4.37
N ARG A 5 37.98 -9.69 5.01
CA ARG A 5 36.58 -9.65 5.49
C ARG A 5 35.67 -9.45 4.27
N ARG A 6 34.63 -10.27 4.08
CA ARG A 6 33.23 -9.86 3.73
C ARG A 6 32.37 -10.96 3.11
N ALA A 7 31.08 -10.84 3.44
CA ALA A 7 29.85 -11.20 2.71
C ALA A 7 29.04 -12.30 3.45
N LYS A 8 27.73 -12.19 3.67
CA LYS A 8 26.75 -11.33 3.00
C LYS A 8 25.52 -11.15 3.90
N LYS A 9 25.31 -9.89 4.28
CA LYS A 9 24.09 -9.27 4.79
C LYS A 9 22.99 -9.39 3.72
N ARG A 10 22.21 -10.47 3.69
CA ARG A 10 21.12 -10.67 2.72
C ARG A 10 20.03 -11.58 3.31
N ASP A 11 19.33 -11.12 4.34
CA ASP A 11 18.00 -11.67 4.65
C ASP A 11 17.13 -10.65 5.40
N VAL A 12 17.15 -9.40 4.95
CA VAL A 12 16.36 -8.30 5.54
C VAL A 12 15.61 -7.52 4.44
N ARG A 13 15.41 -8.15 3.27
CA ARG A 13 14.82 -7.47 2.09
C ARG A 13 13.57 -8.14 1.52
N ARG A 14 13.03 -9.18 2.16
CA ARG A 14 11.77 -9.80 1.71
C ARG A 14 10.52 -9.36 2.49
N ASP A 15 10.68 -8.76 3.67
CA ASP A 15 9.52 -8.42 4.51
C ASP A 15 9.04 -6.97 4.41
N ALA A 16 9.78 -6.10 3.72
CA ALA A 16 9.42 -4.68 3.65
C ALA A 16 8.18 -4.44 2.76
N GLU A 17 7.99 -5.27 1.72
CA GLU A 17 6.85 -5.13 0.79
C GLU A 17 5.56 -5.71 1.38
N THR A 18 5.66 -6.80 2.15
CA THR A 18 4.53 -7.35 2.92
C THR A 18 4.17 -6.46 4.11
N ASP A 19 5.11 -5.80 4.78
CA ASP A 19 4.82 -4.89 5.90
C ASP A 19 4.05 -3.61 5.47
N LEU A 20 4.18 -3.18 4.20
CA LEU A 20 3.41 -2.05 3.68
C LEU A 20 1.90 -2.32 3.60
N PHE A 21 1.51 -3.59 3.40
CA PHE A 21 0.10 -4.03 3.37
C PHE A 21 -0.35 -4.61 4.71
N SER A 22 0.59 -5.11 5.54
CA SER A 22 0.31 -5.70 6.85
C SER A 22 0.14 -4.63 7.94
N ARG A 23 0.75 -3.46 7.80
CA ARG A 23 0.32 -2.26 8.52
C ARG A 23 -0.99 -1.81 7.89
N ARG A 24 -2.11 -2.28 8.45
CA ARG A 24 -3.38 -1.55 8.37
C ARG A 24 -3.10 -0.15 8.91
N ARG A 25 -2.68 0.78 8.05
CA ARG A 25 -2.61 2.20 8.43
C ARG A 25 -3.99 2.48 8.97
N VAL A 26 -4.06 2.89 10.23
CA VAL A 26 -5.32 3.27 10.83
C VAL A 26 -5.85 4.40 9.95
N VAL A 27 -6.86 4.08 9.15
CA VAL A 27 -7.55 5.04 8.30
C VAL A 27 -8.35 5.90 9.27
N ASP A 28 -7.76 7.03 9.64
CA ASP A 28 -8.37 7.99 10.55
C ASP A 28 -9.32 8.94 9.82
N GLU A 29 -10.14 9.66 10.59
CA GLU A 29 -11.14 10.57 10.02
C GLU A 29 -10.50 11.68 9.17
N ALA A 30 -9.31 12.17 9.57
CA ALA A 30 -8.59 13.20 8.82
C ALA A 30 -8.08 12.69 7.45
N PHE A 31 -7.76 11.41 7.34
CA PHE A 31 -7.44 10.78 6.07
C PHE A 31 -8.68 10.62 5.18
N LEU A 32 -9.81 10.22 5.76
CA LEU A 32 -11.07 10.09 5.03
C LEU A 32 -11.57 11.45 4.53
N GLU A 33 -11.48 12.49 5.34
CA GLU A 33 -11.85 13.84 4.94
C GLU A 33 -11.00 14.36 3.76
N ARG A 34 -9.68 14.13 3.81
CA ARG A 34 -8.78 14.46 2.69
C ARG A 34 -9.11 13.68 1.44
N THR A 35 -9.47 12.41 1.59
CA THR A 35 -9.89 11.57 0.46
C THR A 35 -11.19 12.09 -0.13
N ALA A 36 -12.20 12.41 0.69
CA ALA A 36 -13.45 13.00 0.23
C ALA A 36 -13.18 14.26 -0.60
N ARG A 37 -12.47 15.25 -0.04
CA ARG A 37 -12.17 16.52 -0.73
C ARG A 37 -11.46 16.33 -2.07
N LEU A 38 -10.51 15.39 -2.14
CA LEU A 38 -9.79 15.09 -3.39
C LEU A 38 -10.74 14.54 -4.47
N PHE A 39 -11.62 13.63 -4.09
CA PHE A 39 -12.53 12.97 -5.03
C PHE A 39 -13.75 13.81 -5.36
N GLU A 40 -14.23 14.66 -4.45
CA GLU A 40 -15.26 15.66 -4.73
C GLU A 40 -14.82 16.60 -5.87
N ALA A 41 -13.59 17.11 -5.80
CA ALA A 41 -13.01 17.96 -6.84
C ALA A 41 -12.96 17.27 -8.21
N ARG A 42 -12.83 15.94 -8.24
CA ARG A 42 -12.80 15.14 -9.48
C ARG A 42 -14.18 14.74 -9.97
N MET A 43 -15.11 14.43 -9.06
CA MET A 43 -16.42 13.88 -9.39
C MET A 43 -17.51 14.94 -9.52
N GLY A 44 -17.26 16.17 -9.08
CA GLY A 44 -18.23 17.27 -9.17
C GLY A 44 -19.47 17.06 -8.31
N ARG A 45 -19.39 16.19 -7.28
CA ARG A 45 -20.44 15.93 -6.30
C ARG A 45 -19.84 15.86 -4.90
N SER A 46 -20.62 16.18 -3.88
CA SER A 46 -20.24 15.99 -2.48
C SER A 46 -20.09 14.50 -2.14
N LEU A 47 -19.13 14.17 -1.27
CA LEU A 47 -18.84 12.82 -0.81
C LEU A 47 -18.86 12.79 0.72
N SER A 48 -19.51 11.77 1.25
CA SER A 48 -19.49 11.49 2.68
C SER A 48 -18.19 10.83 3.12
N THR A 49 -17.92 10.81 4.43
CA THR A 49 -16.86 9.99 5.02
C THR A 49 -16.98 8.52 4.61
N GLU A 50 -18.21 7.99 4.47
CA GLU A 50 -18.43 6.61 4.06
C GLU A 50 -18.06 6.39 2.58
N ASP A 51 -18.40 7.33 1.70
CA ASP A 51 -17.93 7.30 0.31
C ASP A 51 -16.40 7.28 0.25
N ALA A 52 -15.73 8.10 1.07
CA ALA A 52 -14.28 8.12 1.17
C ALA A 52 -13.72 6.79 1.65
N ARG A 53 -14.34 6.15 2.63
CA ARG A 53 -13.94 4.81 3.11
C ARG A 53 -14.06 3.79 2.00
N GLN A 54 -15.17 3.77 1.28
CA GLN A 54 -15.38 2.87 0.15
C GLN A 54 -14.34 3.10 -0.97
N ILE A 55 -14.00 4.36 -1.25
CA ILE A 55 -12.95 4.70 -2.24
C ILE A 55 -11.60 4.11 -1.82
N VAL A 56 -11.21 4.29 -0.54
CA VAL A 56 -9.94 3.78 -0.01
C VAL A 56 -9.90 2.25 -0.06
N ASP A 57 -10.98 1.59 0.34
CA ASP A 57 -11.07 0.13 0.32
C ASP A 57 -11.02 -0.43 -1.11
N ASN A 58 -11.72 0.21 -2.05
CA ASN A 58 -11.69 -0.18 -3.46
C ASN A 58 -10.30 -0.05 -4.07
N LEU A 59 -9.62 1.08 -3.84
CA LEU A 59 -8.26 1.30 -4.34
C LEU A 59 -7.27 0.32 -3.70
N GLY A 60 -7.35 0.14 -2.38
CA GLY A 60 -6.52 -0.81 -1.65
C GLY A 60 -6.72 -2.25 -2.15
N GLY A 61 -7.97 -2.65 -2.41
CA GLY A 61 -8.31 -3.94 -3.00
C GLY A 61 -7.75 -4.11 -4.42
N PHE A 62 -7.90 -3.11 -5.27
CA PHE A 62 -7.37 -3.13 -6.63
C PHE A 62 -5.85 -3.33 -6.66
N PHE A 63 -5.09 -2.56 -5.87
CA PHE A 63 -3.64 -2.73 -5.80
C PHE A 63 -3.21 -4.05 -5.16
N ARG A 64 -4.01 -4.61 -4.24
CA ARG A 64 -3.77 -5.96 -3.71
C ARG A 64 -3.83 -7.01 -4.80
N ILE A 65 -4.82 -6.95 -5.69
CA ILE A 65 -4.94 -7.86 -6.82
C ILE A 65 -3.72 -7.73 -7.76
N LEU A 66 -3.31 -6.50 -8.07
CA LEU A 66 -2.12 -6.27 -8.90
C LEU A 66 -0.85 -6.83 -8.25
N ALA A 67 -0.69 -6.65 -6.93
CA ALA A 67 0.44 -7.20 -6.19
C ALA A 67 0.41 -8.74 -6.13
N GLU A 68 -0.77 -9.36 -6.12
CA GLU A 68 -0.90 -10.81 -6.22
C GLU A 68 -0.48 -11.31 -7.60
N TRP A 69 -0.90 -10.65 -8.67
CA TRP A 69 -0.49 -11.02 -10.03
C TRP A 69 1.02 -10.84 -10.26
N ASP A 70 1.62 -9.77 -9.74
CA ASP A 70 3.08 -9.56 -9.82
C ASP A 70 3.85 -10.67 -9.09
N ARG A 71 3.35 -11.16 -7.94
CA ARG A 71 3.95 -12.32 -7.24
C ARG A 71 3.90 -13.59 -8.07
N ILE A 72 2.74 -13.87 -8.68
CA ILE A 72 2.56 -15.02 -9.58
C ILE A 72 3.52 -14.94 -10.78
N ASP A 73 3.64 -13.77 -11.40
CA ASP A 73 4.53 -13.56 -12.55
C ASP A 73 6.02 -13.72 -12.19
N ARG A 74 6.39 -13.37 -10.95
CA ARG A 74 7.74 -13.60 -10.40
C ARG A 74 8.01 -15.05 -9.98
N GLY A 75 6.99 -15.91 -9.98
CA GLY A 75 7.09 -17.30 -9.53
C GLY A 75 7.25 -17.44 -8.02
N GLU A 76 6.75 -16.48 -7.25
CA GLU A 76 6.65 -16.55 -5.78
C GLU A 76 5.41 -17.30 -5.30
#